data_AF-A0A151TPW0-F1
#
_entry.id   AF-A0A151TPW0-F1
#
_cell.length_a   1.000
_cell.length_b   1.000
_cell.length_c   1.000
_cell.angle_alpha   90.00
_cell.angle_beta   90.00
_cell.angle_gamma   90.00
#
_symmetry.space_group_name_H-M   'P 1'
#
loop_
_entity.id
_entity.type
_entity.pdbx_description
1 polymer ?
#
loop_
_entity_poly.entity_id
_entity_poly.type
_entity_poly.pdbx_seq_one_letter_code
_entity_poly.pdbx_strand_id
1 'polypeptide(L)'
;MVISWITRSVSLQIAQSIVYIDNAEDLRDKFSKGDHFRMSDLLQEIHSIKQGERTISTYHTDLKILWEELEILRPIPACSCTVKCTCELVKTLRNYKETEYVICFLKGLND
;
A
#
# COMPACT_ATOMS: atom_id res chain seq x y z
N MET A 1 -7.01 3.45 -27.09
CA MET A 1 -6.52 2.09 -27.41
C MET A 1 -5.80 1.47 -26.21
N VAL A 2 -6.45 1.44 -25.04
CA VAL A 2 -5.91 0.87 -23.77
C VAL A 2 -6.93 -0.10 -23.16
N ILE A 3 -8.22 0.25 -23.17
CA ILE A 3 -9.34 -0.60 -22.72
C ILE A 3 -9.41 -1.93 -23.50
N SER A 4 -9.15 -1.92 -24.81
CA SER A 4 -9.13 -3.14 -25.64
C SER A 4 -7.97 -4.09 -25.33
N TRP A 5 -6.87 -3.57 -24.75
CA TRP A 5 -5.75 -4.38 -24.28
C TRP A 5 -6.07 -4.96 -22.90
N ILE A 6 -6.56 -4.12 -21.98
CA ILE A 6 -6.97 -4.54 -20.63
C ILE A 6 -8.04 -5.63 -20.70
N THR A 7 -9.09 -5.46 -21.51
CA THR A 7 -10.16 -6.47 -21.66
C THR A 7 -9.69 -7.81 -22.23
N ARG A 8 -8.58 -7.83 -22.97
CA ARG A 8 -7.95 -9.06 -23.50
C ARG A 8 -6.93 -9.69 -22.55
N SER A 9 -6.43 -8.92 -21.57
CA SER A 9 -5.43 -9.37 -20.59
C SER A 9 -6.04 -9.84 -19.27
N VAL A 10 -7.34 -9.67 -19.06
CA VAL A 10 -8.07 -10.09 -17.85
C VAL A 10 -8.97 -11.29 -18.12
N SER A 11 -9.43 -11.96 -17.06
CA SER A 11 -10.39 -13.07 -17.19
C SER A 11 -11.71 -12.61 -17.82
N LEU A 12 -12.44 -13.52 -18.47
CA LEU A 12 -13.70 -13.21 -19.16
C LEU A 12 -14.74 -12.54 -18.23
N GLN A 13 -14.79 -12.98 -16.97
CA GLN A 13 -15.68 -12.42 -15.95
C GLN A 13 -15.33 -10.97 -15.62
N ILE A 14 -14.03 -10.66 -15.49
CA ILE A 14 -13.56 -9.29 -15.24
C ILE A 14 -13.81 -8.43 -16.47
N ALA A 15 -13.53 -8.95 -17.68
CA ALA A 15 -13.74 -8.25 -18.95
C ALA A 15 -15.22 -7.83 -19.13
N GLN A 16 -16.17 -8.72 -18.84
CA GLN A 16 -17.60 -8.40 -18.89
C GLN A 16 -18.00 -7.30 -17.91
N SER A 17 -17.35 -7.24 -16.75
CA SER A 17 -17.64 -6.22 -15.73
C SER A 17 -17.10 -4.82 -16.07
N ILE A 18 -16.21 -4.69 -17.07
CA ILE A 18 -15.53 -3.43 -17.41
C ILE A 18 -15.83 -2.94 -18.83
N VAL A 19 -16.63 -3.68 -19.60
CA VAL A 19 -17.00 -3.37 -21.00
C VAL A 19 -17.65 -1.99 -21.17
N TYR A 20 -18.32 -1.47 -20.13
CA TYR A 20 -19.00 -0.18 -20.14
C TYR A 20 -18.24 0.93 -19.39
N ILE A 21 -16.98 0.70 -19.04
CA ILE A 21 -16.16 1.69 -18.34
C ILE A 21 -15.35 2.49 -19.38
N ASP A 22 -15.63 3.78 -19.46
CA ASP A 22 -15.03 4.68 -20.45
C ASP A 22 -13.71 5.32 -19.98
N ASN A 23 -13.50 5.43 -18.66
CA ASN A 23 -12.31 6.04 -18.07
C ASN A 23 -11.51 5.03 -17.22
N ALA A 24 -10.18 5.10 -17.31
CA ALA A 24 -9.28 4.33 -16.47
C ALA A 24 -9.41 4.68 -14.97
N GLU A 25 -9.87 5.89 -14.63
CA GLU A 25 -10.16 6.25 -13.23
C GLU A 25 -11.36 5.48 -12.67
N ASP A 26 -12.43 5.30 -13.44
CA ASP A 26 -13.60 4.53 -13.00
C ASP A 26 -13.25 3.05 -12.81
N LEU A 27 -12.31 2.54 -13.63
CA LEU A 27 -11.74 1.21 -13.47
C LEU A 27 -10.95 1.10 -12.16
N ARG A 28 -10.07 2.08 -11.90
CA ARG A 28 -9.31 2.18 -10.65
C ARG A 28 -10.26 2.22 -9.46
N ASP A 29 -11.26 3.07 -9.47
CA ASP A 29 -12.17 3.28 -8.34
C ASP A 29 -13.07 2.05 -8.08
N LYS A 30 -13.41 1.30 -9.14
CA LYS A 30 -14.14 0.03 -9.01
C LYS A 30 -13.33 -1.05 -8.32
N PHE A 31 -12.05 -1.19 -8.66
CA PHE A 31 -11.18 -2.25 -8.14
C PHE A 31 -10.39 -1.84 -6.89
N SER A 32 -10.25 -0.54 -6.61
CA SER A 32 -9.56 -0.03 -5.42
C SER A 32 -10.28 -0.35 -4.10
N LYS A 33 -11.54 -0.79 -4.14
CA LYS A 33 -12.22 -1.34 -2.96
C LYS A 33 -11.48 -2.56 -2.40
N GLY A 34 -10.89 -3.40 -3.26
CA GLY A 34 -10.04 -4.52 -2.85
C GLY A 34 -8.79 -4.06 -2.10
N ASP A 35 -8.23 -2.92 -2.50
CA ASP A 35 -7.03 -2.34 -1.88
C ASP A 35 -7.28 -1.92 -0.43
N HIS A 36 -8.49 -1.46 -0.10
CA HIS A 36 -8.84 -1.08 1.29
C HIS A 36 -8.94 -2.30 2.21
N PHE A 37 -9.51 -3.41 1.73
CA PHE A 37 -9.53 -4.66 2.50
C PHE A 37 -8.11 -5.20 2.69
N ARG A 38 -7.30 -5.23 1.63
CA ARG A 38 -5.90 -5.67 1.74
C ARG A 38 -5.09 -4.79 2.67
N MET A 39 -5.31 -3.46 2.64
CA MET A 39 -4.68 -2.53 3.57
C MET A 39 -5.06 -2.85 5.03
N SER A 40 -6.33 -3.15 5.30
CA SER A 40 -6.79 -3.56 6.63
C SER A 40 -6.11 -4.85 7.10
N ASP A 41 -6.03 -5.86 6.23
CA ASP A 41 -5.38 -7.13 6.53
C ASP A 41 -3.89 -6.92 6.84
N LEU A 42 -3.18 -6.15 6.00
CA LEU A 42 -1.77 -5.82 6.21
C LEU A 42 -1.54 -5.10 7.55
N LEU A 43 -2.39 -4.14 7.91
CA LEU A 43 -2.30 -3.46 9.21
C LEU A 43 -2.46 -4.46 10.36
N GLN A 44 -3.40 -5.39 10.25
CA GLN A 44 -3.58 -6.44 11.25
C GLN A 44 -2.37 -7.37 11.34
N GLU A 45 -1.81 -7.81 10.20
CA GLU A 45 -0.62 -8.65 10.13
C GLU A 45 0.60 -7.94 10.78
N ILE A 46 0.83 -6.68 10.44
CA ILE A 46 1.91 -5.83 10.99
C ILE A 46 1.77 -5.66 12.51
N HIS A 47 0.55 -5.50 13.03
CA HIS A 47 0.34 -5.36 14.47
C HIS A 47 0.40 -6.68 15.24
N SER A 48 0.25 -7.80 14.54
CA SER A 48 0.23 -9.14 15.13
C SER A 48 1.58 -9.86 15.03
N ILE A 49 2.48 -9.42 14.14
CA ILE A 49 3.79 -10.04 13.97
C ILE A 49 4.68 -9.79 15.19
N LYS A 50 5.23 -10.88 15.72
CA LYS A 50 6.13 -10.91 16.87
C LYS A 50 7.43 -11.61 16.54
N GLN A 51 8.53 -11.25 17.17
CA GLN A 51 9.81 -11.89 16.94
C GLN A 51 9.74 -13.39 17.29
N GLY A 52 9.26 -13.72 18.49
CA GLY A 52 9.30 -15.07 19.04
C GLY A 52 10.71 -15.66 18.98
N GLU A 53 10.81 -16.92 18.55
CA GLU A 53 12.08 -17.65 18.41
C GLU A 53 12.90 -17.26 17.17
N ARG A 54 12.41 -16.34 16.34
CA ARG A 54 13.12 -15.92 15.12
C ARG A 54 14.32 -15.03 15.46
N THR A 55 15.33 -15.07 14.59
CA THR A 55 16.40 -14.08 14.66
C THR A 55 15.85 -12.69 14.38
N ILE A 56 16.48 -11.66 14.96
CA ILE A 56 16.13 -10.25 14.70
C ILE A 56 16.16 -9.94 13.20
N SER A 57 17.12 -10.50 12.46
CA SER A 57 17.24 -10.29 11.01
C SER A 57 16.05 -10.86 10.24
N THR A 58 15.61 -12.08 10.60
CA THR A 58 14.45 -12.72 9.96
C THR A 58 13.18 -11.92 10.27
N TYR A 59 12.96 -11.59 11.55
CA TYR A 59 11.81 -10.80 11.99
C TYR A 59 11.75 -9.43 11.30
N HIS A 60 12.87 -8.71 11.26
CA HIS A 60 12.98 -7.42 10.57
C HIS A 60 12.61 -7.53 9.09
N THR A 61 13.11 -8.58 8.41
CA THR A 61 12.83 -8.81 6.99
C THR A 61 11.35 -9.08 6.75
N ASP A 62 10.74 -9.95 7.55
CA ASP A 62 9.31 -10.29 7.44
C ASP A 62 8.44 -9.05 7.66
N LEU A 63 8.71 -8.25 8.70
CA LEU A 63 8.00 -6.99 8.94
C LEU A 63 8.23 -5.98 7.81
N LYS A 64 9.46 -5.90 7.27
CA LYS A 64 9.79 -4.98 6.19
C LYS A 64 9.00 -5.29 4.91
N ILE A 65 8.83 -6.56 4.57
CA ILE A 65 8.03 -7.00 3.42
C ILE A 65 6.57 -6.52 3.56
N LEU A 66 5.95 -6.78 4.71
CA LEU A 66 4.57 -6.34 4.99
C LEU A 66 4.46 -4.81 4.92
N TRP A 67 5.46 -4.10 5.43
CA TRP A 67 5.48 -2.64 5.43
C TRP A 67 5.60 -2.05 4.02
N GLU A 68 6.45 -2.62 3.18
CA GLU A 68 6.61 -2.21 1.78
C GLU A 68 5.33 -2.42 0.98
N GLU A 69 4.62 -3.54 1.20
CA GLU A 69 3.31 -3.78 0.58
C GLU A 69 2.28 -2.72 1.02
N LEU A 70 2.26 -2.38 2.31
CA LEU A 70 1.39 -1.33 2.85
C LEU A 70 1.73 0.06 2.25
N GLU A 71 3.00 0.36 2.02
CA GLU A 71 3.44 1.62 1.42
C GLU A 71 2.99 1.78 -0.03
N ILE A 72 2.91 0.68 -0.79
CA ILE A 72 2.37 0.68 -2.16
C ILE A 72 0.89 1.06 -2.16
N LEU A 73 0.11 0.55 -1.19
CA LEU A 73 -1.33 0.85 -1.06
C LEU A 73 -1.61 2.24 -0.47
N ARG A 74 -0.68 2.78 0.32
CA ARG A 74 -0.79 4.09 1.00
C ARG A 74 0.36 5.02 0.58
N PRO A 75 0.48 5.44 -0.69
CA PRO A 75 1.58 6.32 -1.10
C PRO A 75 1.46 7.71 -0.44
N ILE A 76 2.59 8.37 -0.18
CA ILE A 76 2.57 9.78 0.24
C ILE A 76 2.20 10.61 -1.00
N PRO A 77 1.12 11.42 -0.96
CA PRO A 77 0.73 12.22 -2.11
C PRO A 77 1.81 13.25 -2.44
N ALA A 78 2.09 13.43 -3.72
CA ALA A 78 2.96 14.48 -4.21
C ALA A 78 2.23 15.84 -4.19
N CYS A 79 2.96 16.93 -3.94
CA CYS A 79 2.43 18.29 -4.14
C CYS A 79 2.11 18.47 -5.63
N SER A 80 0.87 18.81 -5.98
CA SER A 80 0.47 19.19 -7.34
C SER A 80 0.71 20.69 -7.63
N CYS A 81 1.57 21.31 -6.82
CA CYS A 81 1.80 22.73 -6.76
C CYS A 81 2.61 23.20 -7.99
N THR A 82 2.09 24.16 -8.75
CA THR A 82 2.76 24.68 -9.96
C THR A 82 4.12 25.31 -9.64
N VAL A 83 4.24 25.93 -8.47
CA VAL A 83 5.50 26.38 -7.90
C VAL A 83 5.95 25.35 -6.86
N LYS A 84 7.24 25.01 -6.88
CA LYS A 84 7.84 24.08 -5.91
C LYS A 84 7.57 24.57 -4.49
N CYS A 85 6.78 23.79 -3.72
CA CYS A 85 6.53 24.11 -2.32
C CYS A 85 7.83 24.00 -1.53
N THR A 86 8.11 24.99 -0.69
CA THR A 86 9.19 24.96 0.32
C THR A 86 8.71 24.45 1.67
N CYS A 87 7.47 23.97 1.74
CA CYS A 87 6.88 23.40 2.93
C CYS A 87 7.48 22.03 3.26
N GLU A 88 7.78 21.78 4.53
CA GLU A 88 8.34 20.51 5.00
C GLU A 88 7.26 19.40 5.18
N LEU A 89 6.02 19.61 4.71
CA LEU A 89 4.88 18.70 4.95
C LEU A 89 5.18 17.26 4.51
N VAL A 90 5.71 17.08 3.30
CA VAL A 90 6.04 15.75 2.76
C VAL A 90 7.08 15.05 3.61
N LYS A 91 8.06 15.80 4.13
CA LYS A 91 9.09 15.29 5.03
C LYS A 91 8.50 14.91 6.38
N THR A 92 7.62 15.74 6.95
CA THR A 92 6.91 15.42 8.19
C THR A 92 6.07 14.15 8.06
N LEU A 93 5.34 13.98 6.95
CA LEU A 93 4.56 12.78 6.67
C LEU A 93 5.45 11.52 6.56
N ARG A 94 6.62 11.63 5.92
CA ARG A 94 7.60 10.55 5.85
C ARG A 94 8.11 10.18 7.25
N ASN A 95 8.48 11.16 8.06
CA ASN A 95 8.95 10.94 9.43
C ASN A 95 7.89 10.24 10.30
N TYR A 96 6.61 10.60 10.15
CA TYR A 96 5.53 9.91 10.87
C TYR A 96 5.46 8.43 10.49
N LYS A 97 5.52 8.11 9.20
CA LYS A 97 5.54 6.71 8.74
C LYS A 97 6.77 5.94 9.23
N GLU A 98 7.95 6.55 9.19
CA GLU A 98 9.17 5.94 9.72
C GLU A 98 9.04 5.67 11.22
N THR A 99 8.44 6.61 11.97
CA THR A 99 8.19 6.45 13.40
C THR A 99 7.19 5.33 13.66
N GLU A 100 6.09 5.24 12.89
CA GLU A 100 5.12 4.13 12.98
C GLU A 100 5.81 2.78 12.74
N TYR A 101 6.65 2.68 11.71
CA TYR A 101 7.41 1.45 11.42
C TYR A 101 8.29 1.03 12.60
N VAL A 102 9.06 1.97 13.15
CA VAL A 102 9.93 1.72 14.30
C VAL A 102 9.12 1.28 15.51
N ILE A 103 7.97 1.92 15.78
CA ILE A 103 7.08 1.53 16.88
C ILE A 103 6.59 0.08 16.69
N CYS A 104 6.12 -0.28 15.50
CA CYS A 104 5.66 -1.65 15.22
C CYS A 104 6.79 -2.68 15.38
N PHE A 105 7.98 -2.36 14.87
CA PHE A 105 9.17 -3.21 15.03
C PHE A 105 9.53 -3.43 16.50
N LEU A 106 9.59 -2.35 17.28
CA LEU A 106 9.95 -2.43 18.70
C LEU A 106 8.89 -3.14 19.53
N LYS A 107 7.60 -2.98 19.17
CA LYS A 107 6.49 -3.59 19.90
C LYS A 107 6.45 -5.12 19.76
N GLY A 108 6.87 -5.66 18.62
CA GLY A 108 6.97 -7.10 18.42
C GLY A 108 8.33 -7.69 18.79
N LEU A 109 9.29 -6.88 19.23
CA LEU A 109 10.65 -7.32 19.56
C LEU A 109 10.69 -8.02 20.93
N ASN A 110 11.37 -9.16 21.01
CA ASN A 110 11.48 -10.01 22.22
C ASN A 110 10.14 -10.49 22.81
N ASP A 111 9.09 -10.48 21.99
CA ASP A 111 7.70 -10.82 22.31
C ASP A 111 7.31 -12.12 21.58
#